data_AF-A0AAE1JJ95-F1
#
_entry.id   AF-A0AAE1JJ95-F1
#
_cell.length_a   1.000
_cell.length_b   1.000
_cell.length_c   1.000
_cell.angle_alpha   90.00
_cell.angle_beta   90.00
_cell.angle_gamma   90.00
#
_symmetry.space_group_name_H-M   'P 1'
#
loop_
_entity.id
_entity.type
_entity.pdbx_description
1 polymer ?
#
loop_
_entity_poly.entity_id
_entity_poly.type
_entity_poly.pdbx_seq_one_letter_code
_entity_poly.pdbx_strand_id
1 'polypeptide(L)' 'MTKSFDREIEEVLADRVVRRRGVPPSTQYLIKWKGLPESEATWEPQEDLWQFEDHLHRYKDKSVTRTSPD' A
#
# COMPACT_ATOMS: atom_id res chain seq x y z
N MET A 1 10.88 -6.81 -15.48
CA MET A 1 11.47 -5.62 -14.82
C MET A 1 10.61 -5.29 -13.63
N THR A 2 11.07 -5.58 -12.41
CA THR A 2 10.45 -5.02 -11.19
C THR A 2 10.71 -3.52 -11.20
N LYS A 3 9.67 -2.68 -11.14
CA LYS A 3 9.85 -1.22 -11.05
C LYS A 3 10.67 -0.92 -9.80
N SER A 4 11.87 -0.38 -9.98
CA SER A 4 12.60 0.30 -8.92
C SER A 4 11.96 1.67 -8.74
N PHE A 5 11.39 1.93 -7.56
CA PHE A 5 10.91 3.26 -7.21
C PHE A 5 12.09 4.03 -6.61
N ASP A 6 12.63 5.00 -7.34
CA ASP A 6 13.62 5.96 -6.80
C ASP A 6 13.04 6.88 -5.70
N ARG A 7 11.76 6.70 -5.34
CA ARG A 7 11.04 7.53 -4.35
C ARG A 7 10.88 6.75 -3.06
N GLU A 8 11.16 7.41 -1.94
CA GLU A 8 11.01 6.85 -0.60
C GLU A 8 9.56 6.98 -0.12
N ILE A 9 9.02 5.91 0.49
CA ILE A 9 7.70 5.92 1.11
C ILE A 9 7.77 6.61 2.46
N GLU A 10 6.95 7.64 2.64
CA GLU A 10 6.79 8.31 3.93
C GLU A 10 5.80 7.56 4.81
N GLU A 11 4.60 7.30 4.28
CA GLU A 11 3.54 6.61 5.02
C GLU A 11 2.55 5.93 4.08
N VAL A 12 1.95 4.85 4.56
CA VAL A 12 0.80 4.19 3.90
C VAL A 12 -0.46 4.83 4.43
N LEU A 13 -1.21 5.52 3.58
CA LEU A 13 -2.41 6.26 3.98
C LEU A 13 -3.64 5.38 4.04
N ALA A 14 -3.75 4.43 3.10
CA ALA A 14 -4.90 3.56 2.98
C ALA A 14 -4.53 2.28 2.23
N ASP A 15 -5.36 1.25 2.39
CA ASP A 15 -5.35 0.05 1.59
C ASP A 15 -6.73 -0.18 0.96
N ARG A 16 -6.75 -0.82 -0.22
CA ARG A 16 -7.99 -1.25 -0.87
C ARG A 16 -7.80 -2.58 -1.58
N VAL A 17 -8.82 -3.42 -1.54
CA VAL A 17 -8.87 -4.66 -2.32
C VAL A 17 -9.69 -4.44 -3.57
N VAL A 18 -9.04 -4.50 -4.73
CA VAL A 18 -9.72 -4.38 -6.02
C VAL A 18 -10.09 -5.77 -6.51
N ARG A 19 -11.39 -6.02 -6.67
CA ARG A 19 -11.93 -7.28 -7.22
C ARG A 19 -12.49 -7.01 -8.61
N ARG A 20 -12.03 -7.76 -9.61
CA ARG A 20 -12.56 -7.71 -10.98
C ARG A 20 -12.94 -9.11 -11.43
N ARG A 21 -14.00 -9.21 -12.25
CA ARG A 21 -14.49 -10.50 -12.74
C ARG A 21 -13.42 -11.14 -13.64
N GLY A 22 -12.98 -12.35 -13.29
CA GLY A 22 -11.96 -13.09 -14.06
C GLY A 22 -10.51 -12.70 -13.76
N VAL A 23 -10.24 -11.86 -12.76
CA VAL A 23 -8.89 -11.50 -12.31
C VAL A 23 -8.79 -11.79 -10.82
N PRO A 24 -7.66 -12.35 -10.33
CA PRO A 24 -7.45 -12.50 -8.89
C PRO A 24 -7.58 -11.15 -8.17
N PRO A 25 -8.10 -11.14 -6.93
CA PRO A 25 -8.17 -9.91 -6.15
C PRO A 25 -6.76 -9.38 -5.91
N SER A 26 -6.56 -8.10 -6.21
CA SER A 26 -5.28 -7.42 -5.98
C SER A 26 -5.44 -6.34 -4.93
N THR A 27 -4.59 -6.40 -3.91
CA THR A 27 -4.52 -5.36 -2.87
C THR A 27 -3.63 -4.22 -3.35
N GLN A 28 -4.13 -3.00 -3.22
CA GLN A 28 -3.40 -1.77 -3.53
C GLN A 28 -3.32 -0.91 -2.28
N TYR A 29 -2.19 -0.23 -2.11
CA TYR A 29 -1.93 0.69 -1.01
C TYR A 29 -1.73 2.08 -1.56
N LEU A 30 -2.33 3.05 -0.89
CA LEU A 30 -2.12 4.47 -1.18
C LEU A 30 -0.86 4.92 -0.45
N ILE A 31 0.17 5.22 -1.22
CA ILE A 31 1.50 5.55 -0.73
C ILE A 31 1.69 7.05 -0.71
N LYS A 32 1.91 7.61 0.48
CA LYS A 32 2.43 8.97 0.63
C LYS A 32 3.93 8.95 0.38
N TRP A 33 4.35 9.63 -0.65
CA TRP A 33 5.76 9.77 -1.01
C TRP A 33 6.42 10.85 -0.17
N LYS A 34 7.66 10.61 0.25
CA LYS A 34 8.42 11.55 1.08
C LYS A 34 8.66 12.86 0.34
N GLY A 35 8.36 13.97 1.03
CA GLY A 35 8.50 15.31 0.47
C GLY A 35 7.42 15.70 -0.55
N LEU A 36 6.41 14.83 -0.78
CA LEU A 36 5.25 15.14 -1.60
C LEU A 36 3.98 15.21 -0.73
N PRO A 37 3.01 16.05 -1.12
CA PRO A 37 1.73 16.11 -0.44
C PRO A 37 0.91 14.84 -0.67
N GLU A 38 -0.06 14.59 0.21
CA GLU A 38 -0.99 13.46 0.11
C GLU A 38 -1.79 13.47 -1.21
N SER A 39 -1.97 14.64 -1.82
CA SER A 39 -2.59 14.78 -3.14
C SER A 39 -1.81 14.11 -4.27
N GLU A 40 -0.50 13.94 -4.10
CA GLU A 40 0.41 13.25 -5.03
C GLU A 40 0.60 11.77 -4.65
N ALA A 41 -0.12 11.28 -3.63
CA ALA A 41 -0.08 9.88 -3.25
C ALA A 41 -0.61 8.98 -4.36
N THR A 42 0.05 7.85 -4.60
CA THR A 42 -0.33 6.92 -5.67
C THR A 42 -0.76 5.57 -5.13
N TRP A 43 -1.67 4.92 -5.86
CA TRP A 43 -2.15 3.58 -5.54
C TRP A 43 -1.23 2.54 -6.15
N GLU A 44 -0.30 2.04 -5.35
CA GLU A 44 0.65 1.01 -5.78
C GLU A 44 0.16 -0.37 -5.33
N PRO A 45 0.23 -1.40 -6.20
CA PRO A 45 -0.17 -2.74 -5.83
C PRO A 45 0.84 -3.36 -4.88
N GLN A 46 0.39 -4.26 -4.00
CA GLN A 46 1.25 -4.92 -3.00
C GLN A 46 2.49 -5.56 -3.62
N GLU A 47 2.33 -6.11 -4.83
CA GLU A 47 3.39 -6.75 -5.61
C GLU A 47 4.50 -5.80 -6.07
N ASP A 48 4.22 -4.51 -6.28
CA ASP A 48 5.23 -3.48 -6.60
C ASP A 48 5.91 -2.94 -5.34
N LEU A 49 5.22 -3.02 -4.19
CA LEU A 49 5.68 -2.53 -2.90
C LEU A 49 6.51 -3.55 -2.11
N TRP A 50 6.94 -4.64 -2.75
CA TRP A 50 7.79 -5.67 -2.14
C TRP A 50 9.08 -5.10 -1.52
N GLN A 51 9.61 -4.01 -2.07
CA GLN A 51 10.79 -3.30 -1.51
C GLN A 51 10.49 -2.58 -0.18
N PHE A 52 9.21 -2.31 0.10
CA PHE A 52 8.74 -1.54 1.25
C PHE A 52 7.85 -2.38 2.17
N GLU A 53 8.05 -3.70 2.20
CA GLU A 53 7.28 -4.63 3.03
C GLU A 53 7.28 -4.24 4.51
N ASP A 54 8.37 -3.66 5.03
CA ASP A 54 8.45 -3.20 6.43
C ASP A 54 7.42 -2.10 6.74
N HIS A 55 7.28 -1.13 5.84
CA HIS A 55 6.27 -0.07 5.94
C HIS A 55 4.85 -0.64 5.87
N LEU A 56 4.62 -1.58 4.96
CA LEU A 56 3.33 -2.26 4.83
C LEU A 56 2.99 -3.08 6.07
N HIS A 57 3.96 -3.79 6.64
CA HIS A 57 3.77 -4.61 7.82
C HIS A 57 3.38 -3.74 9.01
N ARG A 58 4.07 -2.60 9.20
CA ARG A 58 3.74 -1.64 10.26
C ARG A 58 2.35 -1.04 10.11
N TYR A 59 1.93 -0.72 8.88
CA TYR A 59 0.57 -0.26 8.61
C TYR A 59 -0.46 -1.37 8.88
N LYS A 60 -0.19 -2.60 8.43
CA LYS A 60 -1.06 -3.77 8.67
C LYS A 60 -1.23 -4.03 10.15
N ASP A 61 -0.17 -4.03 10.95
CA ASP A 61 -0.21 -4.25 12.39
C ASP A 61 -1.12 -3.24 13.12
N LYS A 62 -1.01 -1.96 12.72
CA LYS A 62 -1.89 -0.87 13.19
C LYS A 62 -3.34 -0.99 12.70
N SER A 63 -3.56 -1.54 11.50
CA SER A 63 -4.90 -1.71 10.91
C SER A 63 -5.63 -2.96 11.41
N VAL A 64 -4.89 -4.04 11.70
CA VAL A 64 -5.40 -5.32 12.18
C VAL A 64 -5.90 -5.18 13.62
N THR A 65 -5.28 -4.33 14.43
CA THR A 65 -5.82 -3.94 15.76
C THR A 65 -7.15 -3.17 15.68
N ARG A 66 -7.57 -2.71 14.49
CA ARG A 66 -8.86 -2.06 14.22
C ARG A 66 -9.91 -2.96 13.54
N THR A 67 -9.56 -4.20 13.20
CA THR A 67 -10.51 -5.22 12.72
C THR A 67 -10.60 -6.31 13.77
N SER A 68 -11.21 -5.99 14.91
CA SER A 68 -11.80 -7.00 15.78
C SER A 68 -13.15 -7.39 15.16
N PRO A 69 -13.36 -8.65 14.75
CA PRO A 69 -14.71 -9.16 14.63
C PRO A 69 -15.25 -9.39 16.04
N ASP A 70 -16.37 -8.75 16.34
CA ASP A 70 -17.28 -9.13 17.43
C ASP A 70 -17.83 -10.54 17.17
#